data_AF-A0A7Z8W8N4-F1
#
_entry.id   AF-A0A7Z8W8N4-F1
#
_cell.length_a   1.000
_cell.length_b   1.000
_cell.length_c   1.000
_cell.angle_alpha   90.00
_cell.angle_beta   90.00
_cell.angle_gamma   90.00
#
_symmetry.space_group_name_H-M   'P 1'
#
loop_
_entity.id
_entity.type
_entity.pdbx_description
1 polymer ?
#
loop_
_entity_poly.entity_id
_entity_poly.type
_entity_poly.pdbx_seq_one_letter_code
_entity_poly.pdbx_strand_id
1 'polypeptide(L)'
;MLILPDITLMALNDHLQKISEEKERYDESYNDYDLVCRFRSLTQLWKKLIKKSEVPDIRFHVLRIMLKQGIHPKIVSERLGYKKVGITLDTYSHVVPGLQEKAVEDFANNLFQKH
;
A
#
# COMPACT_ATOMS: atom_id res chain seq x y z
N MET A 1 -6.27 14.14 -2.81
CA MET A 1 -7.40 13.18 -2.85
C MET A 1 -6.83 11.83 -3.21
N LEU A 2 -6.96 10.81 -2.35
CA LEU A 2 -6.44 9.46 -2.62
C LEU A 2 -7.46 8.71 -3.50
N ILE A 3 -7.01 8.23 -4.65
CA ILE A 3 -7.84 7.37 -5.51
C ILE A 3 -7.72 5.95 -4.99
N LEU A 4 -8.85 5.36 -4.59
CA LEU A 4 -8.93 3.97 -4.15
C LEU A 4 -9.36 3.08 -5.32
N PRO A 5 -8.71 1.93 -5.54
CA PRO A 5 -9.18 0.93 -6.49
C PRO A 5 -10.56 0.39 -6.11
N ASP A 6 -11.38 0.01 -7.10
CA ASP A 6 -12.73 -0.52 -6.87
C ASP A 6 -12.72 -1.77 -5.98
N ILE A 7 -11.73 -2.64 -6.15
CA ILE A 7 -11.55 -3.82 -5.28
C ILE A 7 -11.38 -3.44 -3.80
N THR A 8 -10.74 -2.31 -3.51
CA THR A 8 -10.58 -1.80 -2.14
C THR A 8 -11.89 -1.25 -1.61
N LEU A 9 -12.64 -0.53 -2.44
CA LEU A 9 -13.97 -0.03 -2.06
C LEU A 9 -14.94 -1.17 -1.78
N MET A 10 -14.97 -2.21 -2.62
CA MET A 10 -15.77 -3.40 -2.41
C MET A 10 -15.42 -4.10 -1.10
N ALA A 11 -14.12 -4.31 -0.84
CA ALA A 11 -13.65 -4.93 0.41
C ALA A 11 -13.99 -4.11 1.67
N LEU A 12 -13.94 -2.77 1.57
CA LEU A 12 -14.32 -1.89 2.69
C LEU A 12 -15.81 -1.97 2.97
N ASN A 13 -16.66 -1.96 1.94
CA ASN A 13 -18.11 -2.09 2.10
C ASN A 13 -18.50 -3.44 2.73
N ASP A 14 -17.90 -4.54 2.25
CA ASP A 14 -18.10 -5.87 2.83
C ASP A 14 -17.66 -5.92 4.30
N HIS A 15 -16.55 -5.25 4.64
CA HIS A 15 -16.11 -5.20 6.03
C HIS A 15 -17.04 -4.36 6.92
N LEU A 16 -17.54 -3.23 6.42
CA LEU A 16 -18.51 -2.40 7.14
C LEU A 16 -19.79 -3.16 7.46
N GLN A 17 -20.28 -3.98 6.51
CA GLN A 17 -21.45 -4.83 6.75
C GLN A 17 -21.19 -5.85 7.88
N LYS A 18 -20.01 -6.48 7.91
CA LYS A 18 -19.63 -7.40 8.99
C LYS A 18 -19.58 -6.68 10.35
N ILE A 19 -19.09 -5.45 10.38
CA ILE A 19 -19.06 -4.64 11.60
C ILE A 19 -20.47 -4.34 12.09
N SER A 20 -21.42 -4.01 11.20
CA SER A 20 -22.82 -3.81 11.61
C SER A 20 -23.45 -5.10 12.15
N GLU A 21 -23.19 -6.25 11.52
CA GLU A 21 -23.68 -7.54 12.00
C GLU A 21 -23.09 -7.92 13.38
N GLU A 22 -21.83 -7.58 13.63
CA GLU A 22 -21.19 -7.76 14.94
C GLU A 22 -21.79 -6.81 15.99
N LYS A 23 -22.05 -5.54 15.63
CA LYS A 23 -22.72 -4.57 16.51
C LYS A 23 -24.09 -5.08 16.95
N GLU A 24 -24.91 -5.56 16.02
CA GLU A 24 -26.23 -6.11 16.32
C GLU A 24 -26.15 -7.37 17.19
N ARG A 25 -25.15 -8.23 16.96
CA ARG A 25 -24.98 -9.49 17.71
C ARG A 25 -24.57 -9.28 19.17
N TYR A 26 -23.68 -8.33 19.42
CA TYR A 26 -23.10 -8.10 20.74
C TYR A 26 -23.81 -6.98 21.52
N ASP A 27 -24.65 -6.18 20.85
CA ASP A 27 -25.52 -5.13 21.40
C ASP A 27 -24.79 -4.29 22.48
N GLU A 28 -25.28 -4.29 23.73
CA GLU A 28 -24.68 -3.53 24.84
C GLU A 28 -23.22 -3.90 25.18
N SER A 29 -22.77 -5.11 24.84
CA SER A 29 -21.38 -5.55 25.10
C SER A 29 -20.39 -5.11 24.01
N TYR A 30 -20.89 -4.55 22.90
CA TYR A 30 -20.03 -4.08 21.81
C TYR A 30 -19.44 -2.71 22.14
N ASN A 31 -18.16 -2.70 22.52
CA ASN A 31 -17.42 -1.45 22.64
C ASN A 31 -17.11 -0.89 21.23
N ASP A 32 -17.85 0.15 20.83
CA ASP A 32 -17.61 0.87 19.58
C ASP A 32 -16.62 2.01 19.79
N TYR A 33 -15.43 1.86 19.19
CA TYR A 33 -14.40 2.90 19.18
C TYR A 33 -14.36 3.66 17.85
N ASP A 34 -15.38 3.49 17.00
CA ASP A 34 -15.44 4.04 15.64
C ASP A 34 -14.23 3.62 14.76
N LEU A 35 -13.73 2.41 15.02
CA LEU A 35 -12.60 1.84 14.29
C LEU A 35 -13.11 0.90 13.19
N VAL A 36 -12.78 1.23 11.94
CA VAL A 36 -13.02 0.34 10.79
C VAL A 36 -12.12 -0.89 10.86
N CYS A 37 -10.90 -0.78 11.40
CA CYS A 37 -9.93 -1.87 11.47
C CYS A 37 -9.47 -2.10 12.92
N ARG A 38 -10.01 -3.13 13.60
CA ARG A 38 -9.76 -3.39 15.03
C ARG A 38 -8.62 -4.37 15.31
N PHE A 39 -7.49 -4.26 14.62
CA PHE A 39 -6.30 -5.07 14.94
C PHE A 39 -5.38 -4.35 15.91
N ARG A 40 -4.97 -5.03 16.98
CA ARG A 40 -3.96 -4.51 17.92
C ARG A 40 -2.55 -4.48 17.32
N SER A 41 -2.28 -5.35 16.35
CA SER A 41 -0.98 -5.42 15.67
C SER A 41 -1.16 -5.90 14.24
N LEU A 42 -0.90 -4.99 13.29
CA LEU A 42 -0.90 -5.31 11.86
C LEU A 42 0.12 -6.40 11.53
N THR A 43 1.29 -6.35 12.16
CA THR A 43 2.36 -7.34 11.97
C THR A 43 1.90 -8.74 12.37
N GLN A 44 1.20 -8.88 13.50
CA GLN A 44 0.73 -10.19 13.95
C GLN A 44 -0.41 -10.71 13.08
N LEU A 45 -1.31 -9.83 12.64
CA LEU A 45 -2.35 -10.19 11.67
C LEU A 45 -1.72 -10.67 10.36
N TRP A 46 -0.75 -9.94 9.84
CA TRP A 46 -0.03 -10.27 8.62
C TRP A 46 0.66 -11.63 8.69
N LYS A 47 1.37 -11.93 9.79
CA LYS A 47 1.97 -13.25 10.03
C LYS A 47 0.93 -14.37 10.02
N LYS A 48 -0.24 -14.16 10.62
CA LYS A 48 -1.34 -15.13 10.60
C LYS A 48 -1.87 -15.35 9.18
N LEU A 49 -2.04 -14.28 8.41
CA LEU A 49 -2.50 -14.36 7.01
C LEU A 49 -1.50 -15.12 6.14
N ILE A 50 -0.20 -14.83 6.24
CA ILE A 50 0.85 -15.55 5.52
C ILE A 50 0.84 -17.04 5.85
N LYS A 51 0.76 -17.37 7.14
CA LYS A 51 0.70 -18.78 7.58
C LYS A 51 -0.53 -19.50 7.02
N LYS A 52 -1.67 -18.80 6.92
CA LYS A 52 -2.91 -19.36 6.35
C LYS A 52 -2.85 -19.52 4.83
N SER A 53 -2.12 -18.64 4.15
CA SER A 53 -1.97 -18.66 2.69
C SER A 53 -0.85 -19.58 2.18
N GLU A 54 -0.12 -20.25 3.09
CA GLU A 54 0.97 -21.19 2.76
C GLU A 54 2.09 -20.58 1.90
N VAL A 55 2.26 -19.26 1.95
CA VAL A 55 3.33 -18.55 1.24
C VAL A 55 4.57 -18.40 2.12
N PRO A 56 5.76 -18.22 1.54
CA PRO A 56 6.98 -17.90 2.30
C PRO A 56 6.78 -16.66 3.19
N ASP A 57 7.57 -16.56 4.27
CA ASP A 57 7.50 -15.40 5.17
C ASP A 57 7.90 -14.11 4.44
N ILE A 58 6.89 -13.32 4.07
CA ILE A 58 7.02 -12.04 3.38
C ILE A 58 6.75 -10.93 4.37
N ARG A 59 7.66 -9.95 4.48
CA ARG A 59 7.41 -8.76 5.30
C ARG A 59 6.47 -7.78 4.60
N PHE A 60 5.62 -7.10 5.37
CA PHE A 60 4.74 -6.06 4.86
C PHE A 60 5.56 -4.82 4.46
N HIS A 61 5.91 -4.72 3.17
CA HIS A 61 6.73 -3.64 2.60
C HIS A 61 6.09 -3.06 1.34
N VAL A 62 4.96 -2.36 1.54
CA VAL A 62 4.19 -1.72 0.45
C VAL A 62 5.07 -0.81 -0.41
N LEU A 63 5.96 -0.04 0.21
CA LEU A 63 6.89 0.85 -0.49
C LEU A 63 7.85 0.10 -1.43
N ARG A 64 8.42 -1.03 -0.97
CA ARG A 64 9.35 -1.82 -1.78
C ARG A 64 8.67 -2.47 -2.99
N ILE A 65 7.40 -2.87 -2.84
CA ILE A 65 6.62 -3.45 -3.94
C ILE A 65 6.36 -2.38 -5.01
N MET A 66 5.95 -1.18 -4.61
CA MET A 66 5.65 -0.08 -5.55
C MET A 66 6.90 0.39 -6.30
N LEU A 67 8.05 0.48 -5.62
CA LEU A 67 9.31 0.87 -6.25
C LEU A 67 9.84 -0.20 -7.22
N LYS A 68 9.70 -1.49 -6.88
CA LYS A 68 10.04 -2.58 -7.81
C LYS A 68 9.19 -2.59 -9.07
N GLN A 69 7.96 -2.08 -8.99
CA GLN A 69 7.08 -1.88 -10.15
C GLN A 69 7.45 -0.64 -10.98
N GLY A 70 8.54 0.05 -10.64
CA GLY A 70 9.00 1.25 -11.35
C GLY A 70 8.15 2.49 -11.06
N ILE A 71 7.32 2.48 -10.02
CA ILE A 71 6.52 3.66 -9.64
C ILE A 71 7.47 4.70 -9.04
N HIS A 72 7.36 5.94 -9.54
CA HIS A 72 8.24 7.01 -9.14
C HIS A 72 8.18 7.26 -7.61
N PRO A 73 9.32 7.39 -6.90
CA PRO A 73 9.39 7.54 -5.45
C PRO A 73 8.53 8.68 -4.89
N LYS A 74 8.38 9.77 -5.64
CA LYS A 74 7.49 10.89 -5.29
C LYS A 74 6.03 10.47 -5.15
N ILE A 75 5.51 9.69 -6.11
CA ILE A 75 4.12 9.22 -6.14
C ILE A 75 3.89 8.26 -4.97
N VAL A 76 4.86 7.38 -4.70
CA VAL A 76 4.73 6.45 -3.56
C VAL A 76 4.78 7.20 -2.22
N SER A 77 5.67 8.18 -2.10
CA SER A 77 5.79 9.04 -0.91
C SER A 77 4.50 9.81 -0.63
N GLU A 78 3.86 10.36 -1.66
CA GLU A 78 2.58 11.05 -1.57
C GLU A 78 1.43 10.11 -1.19
N ARG A 79 1.39 8.90 -1.75
CA ARG A 79 0.39 7.88 -1.39
C ARG A 79 0.52 7.41 0.06
N LEU A 80 1.73 7.37 0.61
CA LEU A 80 2.00 7.00 1.99
C LEU A 80 1.89 8.18 2.98
N GLY A 81 1.69 9.41 2.48
CA GLY A 81 1.56 10.60 3.30
C GLY A 81 2.87 11.08 3.95
N TYR A 82 4.04 10.67 3.44
CA TYR A 82 5.32 11.14 3.97
C TYR A 82 5.55 12.61 3.60
N LYS A 83 5.80 13.45 4.62
CA LYS A 83 6.10 14.88 4.42
C LYS A 83 7.39 15.13 3.63
N LYS A 84 8.35 14.21 3.66
CA LYS A 84 9.65 14.33 2.99
C LYS A 84 9.91 13.13 2.08
N VAL A 85 9.98 13.41 0.78
CA VAL A 85 10.31 12.44 -0.27
C VAL A 85 11.75 11.95 -0.14
N GLY A 86 12.64 12.77 0.43
CA GLY A 86 14.04 12.41 0.69
C GLY A 86 14.19 11.13 1.50
N ILE A 87 13.33 10.88 2.50
CA ILE A 87 13.38 9.63 3.29
C ILE A 87 13.13 8.40 2.39
N THR A 88 12.20 8.52 1.45
CA THR A 88 11.89 7.49 0.47
C THR A 88 13.01 7.31 -0.56
N LEU A 89 13.66 8.40 -0.97
CA LEU A 89 14.76 8.34 -1.93
C LEU A 89 16.03 7.76 -1.28
N ASP A 90 16.39 8.23 -0.08
CA ASP A 90 17.59 7.79 0.65
C ASP A 90 17.50 6.31 1.05
N THR A 91 16.32 5.88 1.50
CA THR A 91 16.12 4.49 1.96
C THR A 91 16.04 3.49 0.79
N TYR A 92 15.63 3.92 -0.41
CA TYR A 92 15.33 3.00 -1.51
C TYR A 92 16.05 3.26 -2.83
N SER A 93 16.93 4.26 -2.89
CA SER A 93 17.80 4.56 -4.03
C SER A 93 18.54 3.32 -4.57
N HIS A 94 19.01 2.46 -3.66
CA HIS A 94 19.73 1.22 -3.99
C HIS A 94 18.85 0.10 -4.59
N VAL A 95 17.52 0.19 -4.45
CA VAL A 95 16.57 -0.84 -4.88
C VAL A 95 16.03 -0.59 -6.28
N VAL A 96 16.39 0.56 -6.88
CA VAL A 96 15.98 0.91 -8.25
C VAL A 96 17.20 1.04 -9.17
N PRO A 97 17.98 -0.04 -9.37
CA PRO A 97 18.98 -0.05 -10.43
C PRO A 97 18.31 0.17 -11.79
N GLY A 98 18.89 1.00 -12.63
CA GLY A 98 18.40 1.33 -13.98
C GLY A 98 17.32 2.40 -14.07
N LEU A 99 16.94 3.07 -12.97
CA LEU A 99 16.02 4.21 -13.06
C LEU A 99 16.61 5.38 -13.86
N GLN A 100 17.92 5.61 -13.73
CA GLN A 100 18.62 6.66 -14.49
C GLN A 100 18.71 6.31 -15.97
N GLU A 101 19.04 5.05 -16.30
CA GLU A 101 19.08 4.56 -17.69
C GLU A 101 17.71 4.70 -18.37
N LYS A 102 16.64 4.28 -17.68
CA LYS A 102 15.27 4.44 -18.17
C LYS A 102 14.87 5.91 -18.31
N ALA A 103 15.26 6.77 -17.38
CA ALA A 103 14.99 8.21 -17.49
C ALA A 103 15.71 8.85 -18.68
N VAL A 104 16.93 8.40 -18.98
CA VAL A 104 17.69 8.86 -20.15
C VAL A 104 17.07 8.33 -21.45
N GLU A 105 16.66 7.06 -21.50
CA GLU A 105 15.93 6.50 -22.65
C GLU A 105 14.60 7.20 -22.89
N ASP A 106 13.79 7.38 -21.84
CA ASP A 106 12.50 8.08 -21.93
C ASP A 106 12.71 9.55 -22.37
N PHE A 107 13.75 10.22 -21.86
CA PHE A 107 14.09 11.58 -22.28
C PHE A 107 14.50 11.61 -23.76
N ALA A 108 15.40 10.71 -24.18
CA ALA A 108 15.83 10.62 -25.57
C ALA A 108 14.67 10.29 -26.52
N ASN A 109 13.81 9.33 -26.15
CA ASN A 109 12.65 8.95 -26.95
C ASN A 109 11.65 10.10 -27.09
N ASN A 110 11.38 10.86 -26.01
CA ASN A 110 10.45 11.99 -26.07
C ASN A 110 11.00 13.20 -26.84
N LEU A 111 12.33 13.43 -26.79
CA LEU A 111 12.95 14.56 -27.48
C LEU A 111 13.29 14.28 -28.95
N PHE A 112 13.60 13.01 -29.28
CA PHE A 112 14.06 12.60 -30.61
C PHE A 112 13.05 11.75 -31.36
N GLN A 113 11.81 11.60 -30.88
CA GLN A 113 10.71 11.13 -31.72
C GLN A 113 10.48 12.14 -32.86
N LYS A 114 11.12 11.85 -34.00
CA LYS A 114 10.77 12.40 -35.30
C LYS A 114 9.29 12.09 -35.56
N HIS A 115 8.52 13.14 -35.79
CA HIS A 115 7.33 13.05 -36.64
C HIS A 115 7.68 12.49 -38.02
#